data_AF-A0A2Z6LV37-F1
#
_entry.id   AF-A0A2Z6LV37-F1
#
_cell.length_a   1.000
_cell.length_b   1.000
_cell.length_c   1.000
_cell.angle_alpha   90.00
_cell.angle_beta   90.00
_cell.angle_gamma   90.00
#
_symmetry.space_group_name_H-M   'P 1'
#
loop_
_entity.id
_entity.type
_entity.pdbx_description
1 polymer ?
#
loop_
_entity_poly.entity_id
_entity_poly.type
_entity_poly.pdbx_seq_one_letter_code
_entity_poly.pdbx_strand_id
1 'polypeptide(L)'
;MGRSSGFIAMQSSLASGQIDICLIPEVHFNLHGPHGILSHLKYLIESKGSAVVCVAEGAGQTNKYFKEIDVLADVKYIDPTYMIRACRANASDGI
;
A
#
# COMPACT_ATOMS: atom_id res chain seq x y z
N MET A 1 -9.71 -1.19 -2.20
CA MET A 1 -9.96 -2.10 -3.35
C MET A 1 -8.86 -3.16 -3.47
N GLY A 2 -9.16 -4.30 -4.11
CA GLY A 2 -8.20 -5.39 -4.32
C GLY A 2 -8.27 -6.50 -3.26
N ARG A 3 -9.46 -7.10 -3.10
CA ARG A 3 -9.73 -8.13 -2.07
C ARG A 3 -9.04 -9.47 -2.35
N SER A 4 -9.08 -9.90 -3.61
CA SER A 4 -8.53 -11.20 -4.04
C SER A 4 -7.40 -11.04 -5.06
N SER A 5 -7.23 -9.84 -5.63
CA SER A 5 -6.15 -9.53 -6.54
C SER A 5 -5.62 -8.11 -6.35
N GLY A 6 -4.34 -7.93 -6.58
CA GLY A 6 -3.59 -6.69 -6.40
C GLY A 6 -3.40 -5.85 -7.64
N PHE A 7 -4.05 -6.17 -8.78
CA PHE A 7 -3.81 -5.50 -10.06
C PHE A 7 -3.93 -3.99 -10.00
N ILE A 8 -4.95 -3.46 -9.32
CA ILE A 8 -5.15 -2.01 -9.21
C ILE A 8 -4.03 -1.37 -8.39
N ALA A 9 -3.60 -1.99 -7.28
CA ALA A 9 -2.51 -1.48 -6.45
C ALA A 9 -1.16 -1.53 -7.20
N MET A 10 -0.88 -2.62 -7.90
CA MET A 10 0.35 -2.77 -8.70
C MET A 10 0.40 -1.76 -9.85
N GLN A 11 -0.67 -1.68 -10.67
CA GLN A 11 -0.70 -0.79 -11.82
C GLN A 11 -0.69 0.68 -11.41
N SER A 12 -1.40 1.05 -10.35
CA SER A 12 -1.34 2.42 -9.80
C SER A 12 0.04 2.77 -9.24
N SER A 13 0.72 1.81 -8.61
CA SER A 13 2.11 1.98 -8.12
C SER A 13 3.08 2.24 -9.27
N LEU A 14 3.03 1.42 -10.31
CA LEU A 14 3.88 1.57 -11.48
C LEU A 14 3.57 2.86 -12.25
N ALA A 15 2.30 3.21 -12.41
CA ALA A 15 1.88 4.43 -13.11
C ALA A 15 2.25 5.72 -12.34
N SER A 16 2.13 5.70 -11.00
CA SER A 16 2.48 6.85 -10.16
C SER A 16 3.99 7.07 -10.08
N GLY A 17 4.79 6.00 -9.95
CA GLY A 17 6.24 6.08 -9.76
C GLY A 17 6.68 6.69 -8.41
N GLN A 18 5.74 7.07 -7.54
CA GLN A 18 6.02 7.67 -6.22
C GLN A 18 5.78 6.71 -5.06
N ILE A 19 5.30 5.50 -5.33
CA ILE A 19 4.98 4.50 -4.31
C ILE A 19 6.25 3.71 -3.97
N ASP A 20 6.66 3.75 -2.69
CA ASP A 20 7.85 3.04 -2.22
C ASP A 20 7.57 1.56 -1.94
N ILE A 21 6.38 1.25 -1.43
CA ILE A 21 5.98 -0.11 -1.07
C ILE A 21 4.57 -0.38 -1.61
N CYS A 22 4.43 -1.45 -2.38
CA CYS A 22 3.14 -1.94 -2.88
C CYS A 22 2.81 -3.30 -2.24
N LEU A 23 1.73 -3.37 -1.47
CA LEU A 23 1.27 -4.60 -0.81
C LEU A 23 0.05 -5.18 -1.53
N ILE A 24 0.15 -6.44 -1.96
CA ILE A 24 -0.87 -7.14 -2.75
C ILE A 24 -1.23 -8.50 -2.11
N PRO A 25 -2.48 -9.00 -2.26
CA PRO A 25 -2.90 -10.26 -1.66
C PRO A 25 -2.14 -11.48 -2.19
N GLU A 26 -1.57 -11.42 -3.39
CA GLU A 26 -0.85 -12.52 -4.02
C GLU A 26 0.52 -12.80 -3.37
N VAL A 27 1.12 -11.79 -2.72
CA VAL A 27 2.48 -11.86 -2.18
C VAL A 27 2.42 -11.84 -0.66
N HIS A 28 2.89 -12.92 -0.05
CA HIS A 28 2.99 -13.00 1.40
C HIS A 28 4.12 -12.10 1.90
N PHE A 29 3.85 -11.37 2.99
CA PHE A 29 4.82 -10.48 3.61
C PHE A 29 4.76 -10.59 5.13
N ASN A 30 5.89 -10.27 5.75
CA ASN A 30 6.01 -10.17 7.20
C ASN A 30 6.11 -8.70 7.60
N LEU A 31 5.33 -8.30 8.60
CA LEU A 31 5.42 -6.95 9.17
C LEU A 31 6.71 -6.80 9.97
N HIS A 32 7.01 -7.79 10.82
CA HIS A 32 8.15 -7.80 11.73
C HIS A 32 9.32 -8.62 11.19
N GLY A 33 10.50 -8.40 11.79
CA GLY A 33 11.73 -9.13 11.51
C GLY A 33 12.78 -8.29 10.77
N PRO A 34 13.99 -8.84 10.56
CA PRO A 34 15.10 -8.13 9.92
C PRO A 34 14.77 -7.72 8.48
N HIS A 35 13.94 -8.49 7.78
CA HIS A 35 13.45 -8.21 6.43
C HIS A 35 11.94 -7.91 6.39
N GLY A 36 11.39 -7.41 7.51
CA GLY A 36 10.00 -7.01 7.61
C GLY A 36 9.73 -5.64 6.97
N ILE A 37 8.48 -5.40 6.60
CA ILE A 37 8.04 -4.12 6.03
C ILE A 37 8.35 -2.94 6.96
N LEU A 38 8.17 -3.12 8.28
CA LEU A 38 8.38 -2.04 9.25
C LEU A 38 9.84 -1.59 9.32
N SER A 39 10.78 -2.54 9.23
CA SER A 39 12.23 -2.26 9.17
C SER A 39 12.59 -1.49 7.89
N HIS A 40 11.97 -1.85 6.76
CA HIS A 40 12.17 -1.15 5.50
C HIS A 40 11.55 0.25 5.50
N LEU A 41 10.37 0.42 6.09
CA LEU A 41 9.71 1.72 6.30
C LEU A 41 10.59 2.66 7.13
N LYS A 42 11.18 2.17 8.22
CA LYS A 42 12.13 2.95 9.03
C LYS A 42 13.31 3.44 8.19
N TYR A 43 13.93 2.54 7.42
CA TYR A 43 15.02 2.89 6.51
C TYR A 43 14.61 3.96 5.47
N LEU A 44 13.41 3.85 4.89
CA LEU A 44 12.91 4.83 3.92
C LEU A 44 12.67 6.21 4.55
N ILE A 45 12.08 6.25 5.74
CA ILE A 45 11.85 7.51 6.46
C ILE A 45 13.19 8.18 6.83
N GLU A 46 14.17 7.41 7.30
CA GLU A 46 15.49 7.96 7.66
C GLU A 46 16.29 8.44 6.43
N SER A 47 16.16 7.76 5.28
CA SER A 47 16.92 8.09 4.06
C SER A 47 16.26 9.13 3.17
N LYS A 48 14.93 9.09 3.01
CA LYS A 48 14.16 9.97 2.11
C LYS A 48 13.35 11.05 2.83
N GLY A 49 13.16 10.92 4.15
CA GLY A 49 12.31 11.81 4.96
C GLY A 49 10.81 11.51 4.87
N SER A 50 10.39 10.64 3.94
CA SER A 50 8.99 10.24 3.76
C SER A 50 8.91 8.86 3.12
N ALA A 51 7.79 8.16 3.31
CA ALA A 51 7.49 6.90 2.64
C ALA A 51 6.01 6.84 2.24
N VAL A 52 5.73 6.36 1.03
CA VAL A 52 4.37 6.15 0.52
C VAL A 52 4.12 4.66 0.34
N VAL A 53 3.06 4.17 0.98
CA VAL A 53 2.67 2.75 0.92
C VAL A 53 1.31 2.62 0.25
N CYS A 54 1.24 1.87 -0.84
CA CYS A 54 -0.01 1.48 -1.48
C CYS A 54 -0.40 0.07 -1.02
N VAL A 55 -1.63 -0.08 -0.53
CA VAL A 55 -2.12 -1.34 0.05
C VAL A 55 -3.40 -1.76 -0.64
N ALA A 56 -3.38 -2.94 -1.26
CA ALA A 56 -4.60 -3.61 -1.68
C ALA A 56 -5.38 -4.08 -0.43
N GLU A 57 -6.69 -3.93 -0.44
CA GLU A 57 -7.55 -4.23 0.71
C GLU A 57 -7.46 -5.70 1.20
N GLY A 58 -7.14 -6.62 0.28
CA GLY A 58 -6.91 -8.04 0.59
C GLY A 58 -5.52 -8.35 1.16
N ALA A 59 -4.59 -7.40 1.11
CA ALA A 59 -3.23 -7.63 1.56
C ALA A 59 -3.17 -7.77 3.09
N GLY A 60 -2.61 -8.88 3.57
CA GLY A 60 -2.37 -9.09 5.00
C GLY A 60 -3.58 -9.50 5.84
N GLN A 61 -4.68 -10.01 5.25
CA GLN A 61 -5.87 -10.48 5.98
C GLN A 61 -5.58 -11.56 7.05
N THR A 62 -4.48 -12.29 6.92
CA THR A 62 -4.00 -13.32 7.86
C THR A 62 -3.04 -12.79 8.93
N ASN A 63 -2.49 -11.59 8.76
CA ASN A 63 -1.53 -11.02 9.70
C ASN A 63 -2.28 -10.29 10.82
N LYS A 64 -1.99 -10.67 12.07
CA LYS A 64 -2.47 -9.94 13.25
C LYS A 64 -1.81 -8.56 13.27
N TYR A 65 -2.65 -7.54 13.48
CA TYR A 65 -2.43 -6.10 13.65
C TYR A 65 -0.97 -5.60 13.67
N PHE A 66 -0.72 -4.47 13.01
CA PHE A 66 0.51 -3.69 13.17
C PHE A 66 0.78 -3.44 14.65
N LYS A 67 1.91 -3.94 15.18
CA LYS A 67 2.44 -3.49 16.48
C LYS A 67 3.17 -2.17 16.32
N GLU A 68 3.43 -1.51 17.45
CA GLU A 68 4.17 -0.24 17.51
C GLU A 68 5.50 -0.31 16.73
N ILE A 69 5.69 0.70 15.88
CA ILE A 69 7.00 1.09 15.36
C ILE A 69 7.50 2.18 16.30
N ASP A 70 8.70 2.01 16.85
CA ASP A 70 9.41 3.01 17.66
C ASP A 70 10.05 4.09 16.76
N VAL A 71 9.21 4.79 15.99
CA VAL A 71 9.58 5.91 15.11
C VAL A 71 8.50 6.97 15.22
N LEU A 72 8.91 8.19 15.55
CA LEU A 72 8.05 9.38 15.47
C LEU A 72 7.78 9.70 13.99
N ALA A 73 6.60 9.32 13.50
CA ALA A 73 6.16 9.58 12.14
C ALA A 73 4.72 10.11 12.12
N ASP A 74 4.46 11.08 11.24
CA ASP A 74 3.10 11.53 10.93
C ASP A 74 2.48 10.57 9.91
N VAL A 75 1.38 9.90 10.29
CA VAL A 75 0.74 8.89 9.44
C VAL A 75 -0.57 9.43 8.91
N LYS A 76 -0.66 9.55 7.58
CA LYS A 76 -1.89 9.95 6.89
C LYS A 76 -2.49 8.76 6.18
N TYR A 77 -3.70 8.39 6.59
CA TYR A 77 -4.46 7.33 5.95
C TYR A 77 -5.43 7.92 4.93
N ILE A 78 -5.38 7.42 3.70
CA ILE A 78 -6.24 7.84 2.59
C ILE A 78 -6.96 6.60 2.06
N ASP A 79 -8.29 6.58 2.15
CA ASP A 79 -9.12 5.56 1.51
C ASP A 79 -9.91 6.18 0.33
N PRO A 80 -9.39 6.06 -0.91
CA PRO A 80 -10.08 6.56 -2.09
C PRO A 80 -11.13 5.57 -2.64
N THR A 81 -11.47 4.50 -1.92
CA THR A 81 -12.32 3.41 -2.44
C THR A 81 -13.65 3.91 -3.00
N TYR A 82 -14.35 4.80 -2.29
CA TYR A 82 -15.62 5.34 -2.79
C TYR A 82 -15.41 6.23 -4.02
N MET A 83 -14.38 7.07 -4.01
CA MET A 83 -14.07 7.96 -5.13
C MET A 83 -13.76 7.18 -6.41
N ILE A 84 -12.99 6.11 -6.31
CA ILE A 84 -12.63 5.30 -7.49
C ILE A 84 -13.86 4.55 -8.02
N ARG A 85 -14.73 4.03 -7.13
CA ARG A 85 -15.90 3.22 -7.53
C ARG A 85 -17.10 4.06 -7.98
N ALA A 86 -17.23 5.29 -7.51
CA ALA A 86 -18.35 6.18 -7.84
C ALA A 86 -18.04 7.14 -9.00
N CYS A 87 -16.78 7.21 -9.43
CA CYS A 87 -16.39 7.97 -10.62
C CYS A 87 -17.08 7.39 -11.88
N ARG A 88 -17.36 8.26 -12.85
CA ARG A 88 -17.84 7.81 -14.16
C ARG A 88 -16.73 7.06 -14.88
N ALA A 89 -17.12 6.08 -15.70
CA ALA A 89 -16.21 5.38 -16.59
C ALA A 89 -15.45 6.38 -17.49
N ASN A 90 -14.16 6.13 -17.71
CA ASN A 90 -13.37 6.92 -18.65
C ASN A 90 -13.66 6.47 -20.10
N ALA A 91 -13.08 7.16 -21.08
CA ALA A 91 -13.31 6.84 -22.50
C ALA A 91 -12.88 5.41 -22.87
N SER A 92 -11.77 4.91 -22.31
CA SER A 92 -11.26 3.56 -22.59
C SER A 92 -12.15 2.46 -21.99
N ASP A 93 -12.82 2.73 -20.87
CA ASP A 93 -13.79 1.82 -20.27
C ASP A 93 -15.13 1.79 -21.02
N GLY A 94 -15.40 2.79 -21.87
CA GLY A 94 -16.68 2.99 -22.57
C GLY A 94 -16.67 2.61 -24.06
N ILE A 95 -15.54 2.14 -24.59
CA ILE A 95 -15.40 1.60 -25.96
C ILE A 95 -15.67 0.10 -25.93
#